data_AF-A0A418HLU1-F1
#
_entry.id   AF-A0A418HLU1-F1
#
_cell.length_a   1.000
_cell.length_b   1.000
_cell.length_c   1.000
_cell.angle_alpha   90.00
_cell.angle_beta   90.00
_cell.angle_gamma   90.00
#
_symmetry.space_group_name_H-M   'P 1'
#
loop_
_entity.id
_entity.type
_entity.pdbx_description
1 polymer ?
#
loop_
_entity_poly.entity_id
_entity_poly.type
_entity_poly.pdbx_seq_one_letter_code
_entity_poly.pdbx_strand_id
1 'polypeptide(L)'
;MNYITLYLEKVTRNTFYSSLVEYRDALDKKLRSIELYIKYLIERKAYLEELIDSLTLTLENKYIDKIEEKHIYCAKEIDDNEIENIKNKLKGMEADYARIEADLSQQATEKANVETECDLIERISLVA
;
A
#
# COMPACT_ATOMS: atom_id res chain seq x y z
N MET A 1 -32.78 47.74 -4.67
CA MET A 1 -31.98 46.50 -4.63
C MET A 1 -31.63 46.16 -6.08
N ASN A 2 -30.35 46.06 -6.42
CA ASN A 2 -29.91 45.93 -7.82
C ASN A 2 -30.13 44.49 -8.30
N TYR A 3 -30.94 44.31 -9.36
CA TYR A 3 -31.27 43.02 -9.95
C TYR A 3 -30.02 42.22 -10.36
N ILE A 4 -28.98 42.92 -10.81
CA ILE A 4 -27.69 42.33 -11.17
C ILE A 4 -27.02 41.70 -9.94
N THR A 5 -27.10 42.35 -8.78
CA THR A 5 -26.51 41.83 -7.53
C THR A 5 -27.18 40.53 -7.10
N LEU A 6 -28.52 40.48 -7.11
CA LEU A 6 -29.28 39.26 -6.79
C LEU A 6 -28.99 38.11 -7.76
N TYR A 7 -28.86 38.42 -9.05
CA TYR A 7 -28.51 37.44 -10.07
C TYR A 7 -27.09 36.89 -9.85
N LEU A 8 -26.11 37.77 -9.61
CA LEU A 8 -24.74 37.37 -9.33
C LEU A 8 -24.65 36.50 -8.08
N GLU A 9 -25.29 36.89 -6.97
CA GLU A 9 -25.35 36.10 -5.74
C GLU A 9 -25.90 34.69 -5.97
N LYS A 10 -26.98 34.58 -6.76
CA LYS A 10 -27.59 33.29 -7.10
C LYS A 10 -26.64 32.42 -7.93
N VAL A 11 -25.99 32.99 -8.94
CA VAL A 11 -25.04 32.26 -9.80
C VAL A 11 -23.82 31.82 -9.02
N THR A 12 -23.25 32.70 -8.18
CA THR A 12 -22.10 32.35 -7.34
C THR A 12 -22.43 31.25 -6.34
N ARG A 13 -23.61 31.31 -5.70
CA ARG A 13 -24.05 30.27 -4.77
C ARG A 13 -24.23 28.92 -5.46
N ASN A 14 -24.89 28.89 -6.62
CA ASN A 14 -25.07 27.66 -7.38
C ASN A 14 -23.74 27.06 -7.85
N THR A 15 -22.82 27.90 -8.32
CA THR A 15 -21.49 27.46 -8.78
C THR A 15 -20.68 26.89 -7.62
N PHE A 16 -20.71 27.55 -6.47
CA PHE A 16 -20.03 27.10 -5.25
C PHE A 16 -20.57 25.74 -4.77
N TYR A 17 -21.90 25.60 -4.68
CA TYR A 17 -22.52 24.33 -4.31
C TYR A 17 -22.19 23.20 -5.29
N SER A 18 -22.23 23.46 -6.60
CA SER A 18 -21.88 22.46 -7.61
C SER A 18 -20.41 22.01 -7.45
N SER A 19 -19.51 22.97 -7.21
CA SER A 19 -18.09 22.68 -6.99
C SER A 19 -17.86 21.84 -5.73
N LEU A 20 -18.60 22.09 -4.65
CA LEU A 20 -18.52 21.28 -3.43
C LEU A 20 -18.96 19.83 -3.66
N VAL A 21 -20.07 19.64 -4.39
CA VAL A 21 -20.57 18.30 -4.73
C VAL A 21 -19.57 17.54 -5.60
N GLU A 22 -19.04 18.19 -6.64
CA GLU A 22 -18.03 17.58 -7.51
C GLU A 22 -16.75 17.21 -6.76
N TYR A 23 -16.28 18.08 -5.87
CA TYR A 23 -15.09 17.82 -5.07
C TYR A 23 -15.31 16.67 -4.07
N ARG A 24 -16.47 16.62 -3.43
CA ARG A 24 -16.86 15.50 -2.56
C ARG A 24 -16.84 14.18 -3.32
N ASP A 25 -17.45 14.12 -4.51
CA ASP A 25 -17.45 12.91 -5.34
C ASP A 25 -16.03 12.49 -5.74
N ALA A 26 -15.14 13.45 -5.96
CA ALA A 26 -13.73 13.18 -6.27
C ALA A 26 -12.99 12.60 -5.04
N LEU A 27 -13.22 13.14 -3.85
CA LEU A 27 -12.66 12.63 -2.60
C LEU A 27 -13.14 11.21 -2.29
N ASP A 28 -14.44 10.92 -2.44
CA ASP A 28 -15.00 9.60 -2.21
C ASP A 28 -14.36 8.54 -3.14
N LYS A 29 -14.17 8.89 -4.42
CA LYS A 29 -13.46 8.03 -5.38
C LYS A 29 -12.00 7.82 -4.98
N LYS A 30 -11.32 8.88 -4.55
CA LYS A 30 -9.92 8.82 -4.09
C LYS A 30 -9.79 7.93 -2.87
N LEU A 31 -10.62 8.12 -1.84
CA LEU A 31 -10.63 7.33 -0.62
C LEU A 31 -10.83 5.84 -0.94
N ARG A 32 -11.85 5.52 -1.75
CA ARG A 32 -12.11 4.14 -2.18
C ARG A 32 -10.93 3.52 -2.94
N SER A 33 -10.24 4.30 -3.78
CA SER A 33 -9.06 3.82 -4.50
C SER A 33 -7.89 3.49 -3.57
N ILE A 34 -7.67 4.33 -2.54
CA ILE A 34 -6.65 4.10 -1.52
C ILE A 34 -6.97 2.84 -0.72
N GLU A 35 -8.22 2.64 -0.32
CA GLU A 35 -8.65 1.46 0.43
C GLU A 35 -8.46 0.16 -0.37
N LEU A 36 -8.82 0.17 -1.65
CA LEU A 36 -8.59 -0.97 -2.54
C LEU A 36 -7.10 -1.27 -2.70
N TYR A 37 -6.27 -0.23 -2.81
CA TYR A 37 -4.83 -0.40 -2.94
C TYR A 37 -4.18 -0.91 -1.65
N ILE A 38 -4.57 -0.39 -0.48
CA ILE A 38 -4.16 -0.92 0.83
C ILE A 38 -4.53 -2.41 0.94
N LYS A 39 -5.76 -2.78 0.58
CA LYS A 39 -6.20 -4.17 0.61
C LYS A 39 -5.33 -5.06 -0.28
N TYR A 40 -5.06 -4.63 -1.51
CA TYR A 40 -4.16 -5.33 -2.42
C TYR A 40 -2.75 -5.52 -1.83
N LEU A 41 -2.19 -4.46 -1.22
CA LEU A 41 -0.87 -4.53 -0.61
C LEU A 41 -0.83 -5.50 0.57
N ILE A 42 -1.87 -5.55 1.40
CA ILE A 42 -1.99 -6.52 2.51
C ILE A 42 -2.03 -7.95 1.98
N GLU A 43 -2.86 -8.22 0.96
CA GLU A 43 -2.95 -9.56 0.34
C GLU A 43 -1.62 -9.98 -0.27
N ARG A 44 -0.94 -9.06 -0.98
CA ARG A 44 0.38 -9.31 -1.56
C ARG A 44 1.46 -9.54 -0.51
N LYS A 45 1.41 -8.80 0.60
CA LYS A 45 2.32 -8.94 1.75
C LYS A 45 2.23 -10.36 2.34
N ALA A 46 1.00 -10.82 2.61
CA ALA A 46 0.76 -12.16 3.14
C ALA A 46 1.25 -13.27 2.19
N TYR A 47 1.00 -13.11 0.89
CA TYR A 47 1.52 -14.05 -0.11
C TYR A 47 3.06 -14.12 -0.13
N LEU A 48 3.74 -12.98 0.01
CA LEU A 48 5.21 -12.97 0.07
C LEU A 48 5.73 -13.60 1.35
N GLU A 49 5.06 -13.43 2.50
CA GLU A 49 5.41 -14.14 3.74
C GLU A 49 5.40 -15.65 3.55
N GLU A 50 4.32 -16.20 2.98
CA GLU A 50 4.22 -17.65 2.71
C GLU A 50 5.33 -18.15 1.78
N LEU A 51 5.68 -17.37 0.75
CA LEU A 51 6.77 -17.71 -0.16
C LEU A 51 8.13 -17.69 0.52
N ILE A 52 8.41 -16.66 1.33
CA ILE A 52 9.65 -16.53 2.10
C ILE A 52 9.79 -17.71 3.06
N ASP A 53 8.73 -18.06 3.78
CA ASP A 53 8.73 -19.21 4.70
C ASP A 53 9.03 -20.51 3.94
N SER A 54 8.36 -20.75 2.81
CA SER A 54 8.60 -21.96 2.00
C SER A 54 10.02 -22.06 1.46
N LEU A 55 10.60 -20.94 1.02
CA LEU A 55 11.97 -20.88 0.50
C LEU A 55 12.99 -21.04 1.62
N THR A 56 12.70 -20.51 2.80
CA THR A 56 13.54 -20.66 4.00
C THR A 56 13.60 -22.13 4.41
N LEU A 57 12.45 -22.81 4.48
CA LEU A 57 12.41 -24.26 4.73
C LEU A 57 13.15 -25.05 3.65
N THR A 58 13.00 -24.68 2.38
CA THR A 58 13.72 -25.32 1.27
C THR A 58 15.24 -25.13 1.40
N LEU A 59 15.67 -23.94 1.81
CA LEU A 59 17.08 -23.62 2.04
C LEU A 59 17.64 -24.47 3.19
N GLU A 60 16.94 -24.52 4.31
CA GLU A 60 17.33 -25.32 5.48
C GLU A 60 17.44 -26.80 5.14
N ASN A 61 16.44 -27.37 4.46
CA ASN A 61 16.47 -28.77 4.03
C ASN A 61 17.67 -29.05 3.11
N LYS A 62 17.98 -28.16 2.16
CA LYS A 62 19.17 -28.31 1.32
C LYS A 62 20.47 -28.27 2.10
N TYR A 63 20.56 -27.44 3.14
CA TYR A 63 21.74 -27.46 4.01
C TYR A 63 21.87 -28.80 4.74
N ILE A 64 20.77 -29.37 5.24
CA ILE A 64 20.76 -30.69 5.89
C ILE A 64 21.24 -31.76 4.90
N ASP A 65 20.65 -31.83 3.70
CA ASP A 65 21.02 -32.80 2.66
C ASP A 65 22.53 -32.76 2.35
N LYS A 66 23.09 -31.55 2.21
CA LYS A 66 24.50 -31.36 1.86
C LYS A 66 25.46 -31.70 3.01
N ILE A 67 25.05 -31.45 4.25
CA ILE A 67 25.80 -31.85 5.46
C ILE A 67 25.85 -33.37 5.56
N GLU A 68 24.71 -34.03 5.35
CA GLU A 68 24.59 -35.49 5.39
C GLU A 68 25.38 -36.17 4.27
N GLU A 69 25.26 -35.67 3.03
CA GLU A 69 25.93 -36.25 1.84
C GLU A 69 27.46 -36.14 1.92
N LYS A 70 27.99 -35.00 2.38
CA LYS A 70 29.43 -34.72 2.35
C LYS A 70 30.15 -35.01 3.68
N HIS A 71 29.43 -35.47 4.72
CA HIS A 71 29.95 -35.62 6.09
C HIS A 71 30.67 -34.36 6.61
N ILE A 72 30.19 -33.18 6.22
CA ILE A 72 30.77 -31.90 6.61
C ILE A 72 30.21 -31.48 7.97
N TYR A 73 31.07 -31.02 8.89
CA TYR A 73 30.64 -30.65 10.24
C TYR A 73 29.98 -29.27 10.33
N CYS A 74 30.14 -28.41 9.31
CA CYS A 74 29.64 -27.03 9.31
C CYS A 74 29.07 -26.57 7.96
N ALA A 75 27.84 -26.04 7.97
CA ALA A 75 27.14 -25.48 6.81
C ALA A 75 27.90 -24.37 6.06
N LYS A 76 28.83 -23.68 6.76
CA LYS A 76 29.64 -22.60 6.19
C LYS A 76 30.63 -23.06 5.11
N GLU A 77 30.95 -24.35 5.06
CA GLU A 77 31.90 -24.91 4.09
C GLU A 77 31.20 -25.39 2.81
N ILE A 78 29.88 -25.23 2.73
CA ILE A 78 29.07 -25.67 1.59
C ILE A 78 29.02 -24.54 0.56
N ASP A 79 29.89 -24.65 -0.44
CA ASP A 79 29.78 -23.90 -1.70
C ASP A 79 28.84 -24.67 -2.64
N ASP A 80 27.61 -24.18 -2.78
CA ASP A 80 26.56 -24.78 -3.61
C ASP A 80 25.74 -23.69 -4.31
N ASN A 81 25.73 -23.77 -5.65
CA ASN A 81 25.04 -22.79 -6.50
C ASN A 81 23.52 -22.76 -6.26
N GLU A 82 22.90 -23.86 -5.86
CA GLU A 82 21.45 -23.89 -5.60
C GLU A 82 21.12 -23.18 -4.29
N ILE A 83 21.94 -23.36 -3.26
CA ILE A 83 21.84 -22.64 -1.99
C ILE A 83 21.99 -21.14 -2.23
N GLU A 84 22.98 -20.71 -3.01
CA GLU A 84 23.18 -19.28 -3.30
C GLU A 84 22.04 -18.69 -4.14
N ASN A 85 21.50 -19.47 -5.09
CA ASN A 85 20.31 -19.08 -5.85
C ASN A 85 19.08 -18.87 -4.94
N ILE A 86 18.84 -19.75 -3.96
CA ILE A 86 17.71 -19.61 -3.04
C ILE A 86 17.92 -18.38 -2.14
N LYS A 87 19.14 -18.16 -1.62
CA LYS A 87 19.46 -16.94 -0.84
C LYS A 87 19.20 -15.67 -1.63
N ASN A 88 19.58 -15.63 -2.90
CA ASN A 88 19.37 -14.44 -3.74
C ASN A 88 17.88 -14.20 -4.02
N LYS A 89 17.08 -15.27 -4.18
CA LYS A 89 15.62 -15.15 -4.27
C LYS A 89 15.01 -14.62 -2.97
N LEU A 90 15.43 -15.16 -1.81
CA LEU A 90 14.98 -14.69 -0.50
C LEU A 90 15.28 -13.21 -0.31
N LYS A 91 16.51 -12.76 -0.57
CA LYS A 91 16.89 -11.33 -0.51
C LYS A 91 16.01 -10.45 -1.38
N GLY A 92 15.68 -10.91 -2.60
CA GLY A 92 14.79 -10.18 -3.51
C GLY A 92 13.37 -10.05 -2.95
N MET A 93 12.83 -11.15 -2.40
CA MET A 93 11.50 -11.17 -1.79
C MET A 93 11.43 -10.32 -0.51
N GLU A 94 12.45 -10.38 0.35
CA GLU A 94 12.56 -9.54 1.55
C GLU A 94 12.63 -8.05 1.20
N ALA A 95 13.36 -7.69 0.13
CA ALA A 95 13.41 -6.32 -0.35
C ALA A 95 12.04 -5.85 -0.87
N ASP A 96 11.31 -6.70 -1.59
CA ASP A 96 9.94 -6.39 -2.05
C ASP A 96 8.94 -6.32 -0.89
N TYR A 97 9.09 -7.17 0.13
CA TYR A 97 8.30 -7.09 1.36
C TYR A 97 8.50 -5.75 2.08
N ALA A 98 9.75 -5.33 2.26
CA ALA A 98 10.08 -4.04 2.88
C ALA A 98 9.52 -2.85 2.09
N ARG A 99 9.50 -2.93 0.75
CA ARG A 99 8.84 -1.91 -0.09
C ARG A 99 7.34 -1.86 0.14
N ILE A 100 6.67 -3.01 0.22
CA ILE A 100 5.23 -3.07 0.48
C ILE A 100 4.90 -2.48 1.85
N GLU A 101 5.73 -2.70 2.88
CA GLU A 101 5.53 -2.06 4.18
C GLU A 101 5.66 -0.53 4.12
N ALA A 102 6.65 -0.02 3.38
CA ALA A 102 6.80 1.41 3.17
C ALA A 102 5.59 2.00 2.42
N ASP A 103 5.13 1.33 1.36
CA ASP A 103 3.94 1.73 0.62
C ASP A 103 2.69 1.74 1.51
N LEU A 104 2.49 0.71 2.34
CA LEU A 104 1.37 0.66 3.29
C LEU A 104 1.39 1.85 4.27
N SER A 105 2.57 2.19 4.80
CA SER A 105 2.73 3.35 5.68
C SER A 105 2.40 4.67 4.97
N GLN A 106 2.84 4.80 3.72
CA GLN A 106 2.51 5.96 2.89
C GLN A 106 1.01 6.05 2.62
N GLN A 107 0.36 4.93 2.25
CA GLN A 107 -1.07 4.90 1.98
C GLN A 107 -1.91 5.17 3.22
N ALA A 108 -1.48 4.73 4.40
CA ALA A 108 -2.13 5.08 5.66
C ALA A 108 -2.11 6.60 5.91
N THR A 109 -0.99 7.25 5.62
CA THR A 109 -0.86 8.72 5.71
C THR A 109 -1.77 9.43 4.70
N GLU A 110 -1.77 8.97 3.44
CA GLU A 110 -2.61 9.53 2.38
C GLU A 110 -4.10 9.36 2.71
N LYS A 111 -4.51 8.21 3.25
CA LYS A 111 -5.87 7.96 3.71
C LYS A 111 -6.30 8.98 4.77
N ALA A 112 -5.49 9.18 5.81
CA ALA A 112 -5.78 10.14 6.87
C ALA A 112 -5.90 11.59 6.35
N ASN A 113 -5.06 11.97 5.38
CA ASN A 113 -5.15 13.28 4.73
C ASN A 113 -6.47 13.44 3.97
N VAL A 114 -6.86 12.44 3.17
CA VAL A 114 -8.11 12.47 2.40
C VAL A 114 -9.33 12.47 3.31
N GLU A 115 -9.31 11.71 4.41
CA GLU A 115 -10.37 11.76 5.43
C GLU A 115 -10.49 13.17 6.06
N THR A 116 -9.35 13.81 6.34
CA THR A 116 -9.34 15.20 6.85
C THR A 116 -9.93 16.18 5.82
N GLU A 117 -9.65 16.00 4.53
CA GLU A 117 -10.25 16.80 3.46
C GLU A 117 -11.76 16.56 3.36
N CYS A 118 -12.23 15.33 3.53
CA CYS A 118 -13.66 14.99 3.55
C CYS A 118 -14.37 15.72 4.71
N ASP A 119 -13.81 15.65 5.92
CA ASP A 119 -14.34 16.33 7.10
C ASP A 119 -14.43 17.84 6.90
N LEU A 120 -13.42 18.44 6.26
CA LEU A 120 -13.40 19.87 5.96
C LEU A 120 -14.53 20.25 5.00
N ILE A 121 -14.72 19.47 3.93
CA ILE A 121 -15.76 19.71 2.92
C ILE A 121 -17.15 19.53 3.52
N GLU A 122 -17.35 18.56 4.40
CA GLU A 122 -18.60 18.41 5.14
C GLU A 122 -18.89 19.65 6.00
N ARG A 123 -17.89 20.14 6.74
CA ARG A 123 -18.03 21.37 7.55
C ARG A 123 -18.34 22.61 6.70
N ILE A 124 -17.67 22.77 5.56
CA ILE A 124 -17.93 23.89 4.64
C ILE A 124 -19.36 23.80 4.10
N SER A 125 -19.81 22.59 3.74
CA SER A 125 -21.17 22.35 3.22
C SER A 125 -22.26 22.68 4.25
N LEU A 126 -21.99 22.56 5.54
CA LEU A 126 -22.94 22.91 6.61
C LEU A 126 -23.14 24.43 6.79
N VAL A 127 -22.18 25.25 6.35
CA VAL A 127 -22.17 26.71 6.55
C VAL A 127 -22.45 27.49 5.24
N ALA A 128 -22.45 26.80 4.09
CA ALA A 128 -22.69 27.33 2.75
C ALA A 128 -24.18 27.55 2.40
#